data_AF-A0A5M4AHA0-F1
#
_entry.id   AF-A0A5M4AHA0-F1
#
_cell.length_a   1.000
_cell.length_b   1.000
_cell.length_c   1.000
_cell.angle_alpha   90.00
_cell.angle_beta   90.00
_cell.angle_gamma   90.00
#
_symmetry.space_group_name_H-M   'P 1'
#
loop_
_entity.id
_entity.type
_entity.pdbx_description
1 polymer ?
#
loop_
_entity_poly.entity_id
_entity_poly.type
_entity_poly.pdbx_seq_one_letter_code
_entity_poly.pdbx_strand_id
1 'polypeptide(L)'
;MNKLYKFLIIIAVALAGCNPMEDINNQLDQQKEAPTAEFEYTLSDADYSTISSEALAVAANKEDSTTASYIKSSLSLPEGFAADYVPAVLKSLHPALGKNSVAKVAYNFNNGPKAYLAEYTDAGTYYLQSSDYAAVGGEVKVNQFFSPSYPPEEYLPALLAGKYSDAADGTLKMVTYKYAQSDNPEGSMMNIFKEDFSGSLGDFQTFSVAGDQSWYAASYSSDEYAKMSGYSGGAQVNEDWLVSPAIDLSDYASPNMQITQAINYLNDQWDQISVLVSTDYNGTDISTATWNKINISTLPTGSNWDFVTSERVSLSDYAGQTIYIALKYTSSDTNAATWEVDQLVVSGIQPKVSFMSDFYQLNDGTWAKDQGAYVVNPDDYDAMGAPGKYNNFSSSDNPDDYLPQLLSIKYPYAQDGDKLAVVYKYYSGGTSTRADEYSFSMNEWTKYDPIEVKTDQFINVGSKWIFDPTVKFTMSSADYQLVVDAVKANPDTKNLVDSYGTGEFYYGANSHYNNFDLRIVKRTTGDFTQSEYADLSEEDASALIMQRVAEGVAVMLKAKFPNAVAQVSGVDVMYIVTFSSYENDGSYGKYTVTFQCTKSGPDPSFELVEGPTPVE
;
A
#
# COMPACT_ATOMS: atom_id res chain seq x y z
N MET A 1 4.68 -106.78 11.07
CA MET A 1 6.11 -106.53 10.71
C MET A 1 6.16 -105.51 9.59
N ASN A 2 6.99 -104.47 9.76
CA ASN A 2 7.81 -103.73 8.76
C ASN A 2 7.23 -103.42 7.37
N LYS A 3 7.51 -102.30 6.71
CA LYS A 3 8.22 -101.04 6.96
C LYS A 3 7.81 -100.13 5.78
N LEU A 4 7.90 -98.82 5.99
CA LEU A 4 8.01 -97.72 5.02
C LEU A 4 8.42 -98.12 3.58
N TYR A 5 7.80 -97.49 2.57
CA TYR A 5 8.50 -96.72 1.53
C TYR A 5 7.57 -95.69 0.86
N LYS A 6 8.11 -94.48 0.65
CA LYS A 6 7.55 -93.35 -0.11
C LYS A 6 7.63 -93.64 -1.62
N PHE A 7 6.66 -93.18 -2.43
CA PHE A 7 6.86 -92.24 -3.56
C PHE A 7 5.54 -91.93 -4.31
N LEU A 8 5.58 -90.77 -4.98
CA LEU A 8 4.55 -89.95 -5.61
C LEU A 8 3.79 -90.55 -6.82
N ILE A 9 2.51 -90.10 -6.92
CA ILE A 9 1.77 -89.57 -8.11
C ILE A 9 0.91 -90.50 -9.02
N ILE A 10 -0.41 -90.25 -8.88
CA ILE A 10 -1.53 -90.11 -9.86
C ILE A 10 -2.05 -91.38 -10.59
N ILE A 11 -3.35 -91.69 -10.41
CA ILE A 11 -4.45 -91.55 -11.40
C ILE A 11 -5.83 -91.84 -10.75
N ALA A 12 -6.68 -90.81 -10.81
CA ALA A 12 -8.14 -90.74 -10.97
C ALA A 12 -9.08 -91.72 -10.24
N VAL A 13 -9.89 -91.16 -9.32
CA VAL A 13 -11.30 -91.53 -9.16
C VAL A 13 -12.12 -90.24 -9.19
N ALA A 14 -13.05 -90.17 -10.13
CA ALA A 14 -14.02 -89.10 -10.27
C ALA A 14 -14.96 -89.09 -9.06
N LEU A 15 -14.90 -88.00 -8.29
CA LEU A 15 -16.00 -87.53 -7.48
C LEU A 15 -16.17 -86.06 -7.85
N ALA A 16 -17.40 -85.70 -8.21
CA ALA A 16 -17.79 -84.30 -8.35
C ALA A 16 -17.48 -83.58 -7.03
N GLY A 17 -16.37 -82.86 -7.00
CA GLY A 17 -15.98 -82.03 -5.87
C GLY A 17 -16.12 -80.58 -6.29
N CYS A 18 -17.02 -79.84 -5.63
CA CYS A 18 -16.82 -78.40 -5.45
C CYS A 18 -15.37 -78.20 -5.05
N ASN A 19 -14.67 -77.27 -5.69
CA ASN A 19 -13.28 -76.97 -5.38
C ASN A 19 -13.27 -76.17 -4.07
N PRO A 20 -13.19 -76.81 -2.89
CA PRO A 20 -13.49 -76.13 -1.63
C PRO A 20 -12.42 -75.08 -1.35
N MET A 21 -11.21 -75.27 -1.90
CA MET A 21 -10.10 -74.35 -1.76
C MET A 21 -10.26 -73.10 -2.62
N GLU A 22 -10.93 -73.18 -3.77
CA GLU A 22 -11.19 -72.01 -4.62
C GLU A 22 -12.35 -71.20 -4.07
N ASP A 23 -13.41 -71.84 -3.56
CA ASP A 23 -14.48 -71.15 -2.84
C ASP A 23 -14.00 -70.57 -1.50
N ILE A 24 -13.12 -71.26 -0.76
CA ILE A 24 -12.52 -70.75 0.48
C ILE A 24 -11.53 -69.61 0.18
N ASN A 25 -10.71 -69.71 -0.87
CA ASN A 25 -9.82 -68.62 -1.28
C ASN A 25 -10.62 -67.42 -1.84
N ASN A 26 -11.70 -67.66 -2.59
CA ASN A 26 -12.61 -66.61 -3.04
C ASN A 26 -13.37 -65.96 -1.88
N GLN A 27 -13.73 -66.72 -0.84
CA GLN A 27 -14.33 -66.17 0.39
C GLN A 27 -13.31 -65.42 1.26
N LEU A 28 -12.04 -65.86 1.30
CA LEU A 28 -10.94 -65.17 1.98
C LEU A 28 -10.50 -63.90 1.23
N ASP A 29 -10.47 -63.92 -0.10
CA ASP A 29 -10.18 -62.75 -0.94
C ASP A 29 -11.36 -61.78 -0.97
N GLN A 30 -12.61 -62.25 -0.84
CA GLN A 30 -13.79 -61.39 -0.61
C GLN A 30 -13.87 -60.80 0.81
N GLN A 31 -13.13 -61.35 1.78
CA GLN A 31 -13.08 -60.86 3.17
C GLN A 31 -11.81 -60.07 3.51
N LYS A 32 -10.89 -59.87 2.55
CA LYS A 32 -9.71 -59.05 2.79
C LYS A 32 -10.10 -57.59 2.78
N GLU A 33 -10.42 -57.05 3.96
CA GLU A 33 -10.63 -55.62 4.12
C GLU A 33 -9.42 -54.87 3.57
N ALA A 34 -9.68 -53.86 2.75
CA ALA A 34 -8.64 -53.02 2.21
C ALA A 34 -7.83 -52.41 3.37
N PRO A 35 -6.49 -52.42 3.29
CA PRO A 35 -5.64 -51.92 4.37
C PRO A 35 -5.97 -50.46 4.69
N THR A 36 -5.92 -50.12 5.97
CA THR A 36 -6.09 -48.75 6.47
C THR A 36 -4.75 -48.18 6.89
N ALA A 37 -4.57 -46.86 6.73
CA ALA A 37 -3.37 -46.16 7.16
C ALA A 37 -3.68 -44.72 7.54
N GLU A 38 -2.90 -44.17 8.48
CA GLU A 38 -2.78 -42.74 8.73
C GLU A 38 -1.37 -42.30 8.30
N PHE A 39 -1.27 -41.26 7.47
CA PHE A 39 0.01 -40.78 6.97
C PHE A 39 -0.02 -39.26 6.68
N GLU A 40 1.17 -38.67 6.60
CA GLU A 40 1.38 -37.29 6.17
C GLU A 40 1.92 -37.27 4.74
N TYR A 41 1.51 -36.26 3.96
CA TYR A 41 1.94 -36.10 2.58
C TYR A 41 2.12 -34.62 2.23
N THR A 42 3.16 -34.27 1.48
CA THR A 42 3.34 -32.91 0.95
C THR A 42 3.15 -32.95 -0.56
N LEU A 43 2.30 -32.08 -1.10
CA LEU A 43 2.11 -31.99 -2.55
C LEU A 43 3.42 -31.61 -3.24
N SER A 44 3.75 -32.34 -4.30
CA SER A 44 4.87 -32.08 -5.19
C SER A 44 4.46 -31.24 -6.41
N ASP A 45 5.44 -30.72 -7.16
CA ASP A 45 5.22 -30.01 -8.42
C ASP A 45 4.40 -30.81 -9.44
N ALA A 46 4.55 -32.14 -9.42
CA ALA A 46 3.79 -33.05 -10.27
C ALA A 46 2.31 -33.11 -9.86
N ASP A 47 2.01 -33.00 -8.56
CA ASP A 47 0.64 -32.98 -8.04
C ASP A 47 -0.04 -31.66 -8.41
N TYR A 48 0.62 -30.51 -8.24
CA TYR A 48 0.08 -29.22 -8.71
C TYR A 48 -0.18 -29.24 -10.23
N SER A 49 0.71 -29.86 -11.01
CA SER A 49 0.51 -30.03 -12.46
C SER A 49 -0.71 -30.90 -12.78
N THR A 50 -0.95 -31.95 -11.98
CA THR A 50 -2.10 -32.84 -12.12
C THR A 50 -3.39 -32.11 -11.75
N ILE A 51 -3.42 -31.46 -10.59
CA ILE A 51 -4.55 -30.66 -10.09
C ILE A 51 -4.91 -29.55 -11.09
N SER A 52 -3.91 -28.82 -11.60
CA SER A 52 -4.10 -27.79 -12.64
C SER A 52 -4.79 -28.36 -13.89
N SER A 53 -4.39 -29.56 -14.33
CA SER A 53 -4.96 -30.21 -15.51
C SER A 53 -6.41 -30.67 -15.28
N GLU A 54 -6.71 -31.21 -14.09
CA GLU A 54 -8.07 -31.61 -13.70
C GLU A 54 -9.00 -30.40 -13.57
N ALA A 55 -8.56 -29.34 -12.91
CA ALA A 55 -9.31 -28.11 -12.78
C ALA A 55 -9.59 -27.45 -14.14
N LEU A 56 -8.61 -27.47 -15.06
CA LEU A 56 -8.78 -26.98 -16.42
C LEU A 56 -9.84 -27.77 -17.21
N ALA A 57 -9.96 -29.08 -16.96
CA ALA A 57 -10.92 -29.93 -17.66
C ALA A 57 -12.38 -29.62 -17.31
N VAL A 58 -12.62 -29.01 -16.14
CA VAL A 58 -13.96 -28.67 -15.64
C VAL A 58 -14.23 -27.15 -15.60
N ALA A 59 -13.27 -26.32 -16.01
CA ALA A 59 -13.40 -24.87 -16.02
C ALA A 59 -14.62 -24.41 -16.86
N ALA A 60 -15.54 -23.65 -16.25
CA ALA A 60 -16.77 -23.23 -16.89
C ALA A 60 -16.62 -21.89 -17.64
N ASN A 61 -15.66 -21.06 -17.22
CA ASN A 61 -15.44 -19.72 -17.77
C ASN A 61 -13.94 -19.36 -17.86
N LYS A 62 -13.66 -18.15 -18.37
CA LYS A 62 -12.28 -17.67 -18.56
C LYS A 62 -11.54 -17.48 -17.24
N GLU A 63 -12.22 -17.04 -16.20
CA GLU A 63 -11.66 -16.87 -14.86
C GLU A 63 -11.25 -18.22 -14.27
N ASP A 64 -12.14 -19.22 -14.29
CA ASP A 64 -11.86 -20.59 -13.84
C ASP A 64 -10.62 -21.16 -14.55
N SER A 65 -10.56 -21.02 -15.88
CA SER A 65 -9.42 -21.52 -16.66
C SER A 65 -8.11 -20.79 -16.35
N THR A 66 -8.19 -19.52 -15.95
CA THR A 66 -7.03 -18.71 -15.57
C THR A 66 -6.53 -19.13 -14.20
N THR A 67 -7.42 -19.27 -13.22
CA THR A 67 -7.13 -19.80 -11.89
C THR A 67 -6.52 -21.21 -11.96
N ALA A 68 -7.14 -22.11 -12.73
CA ALA A 68 -6.66 -23.47 -12.90
C ALA A 68 -5.27 -23.54 -13.55
N SER A 69 -4.98 -22.69 -14.55
CA SER A 69 -3.65 -22.59 -15.16
C SER A 69 -2.60 -22.06 -14.17
N TYR A 70 -3.01 -21.14 -13.29
CA TYR A 70 -2.10 -20.48 -12.36
C TYR A 70 -1.51 -21.47 -11.34
N ILE A 71 -2.28 -22.46 -10.90
CA ILE A 71 -1.87 -23.49 -9.93
C ILE A 71 -0.52 -24.13 -10.30
N LYS A 72 -0.33 -24.48 -11.58
CA LYS A 72 0.90 -25.10 -12.04
C LYS A 72 2.09 -24.14 -12.02
N SER A 73 1.87 -22.87 -12.38
CA SER A 73 2.93 -21.86 -12.40
C SER A 73 3.30 -21.34 -11.01
N SER A 74 2.33 -21.27 -10.09
CA SER A 74 2.52 -20.76 -8.74
C SER A 74 2.85 -21.85 -7.73
N LEU A 75 2.70 -23.13 -8.11
CA LEU A 75 2.83 -24.28 -7.22
C LEU A 75 2.02 -24.10 -5.94
N SER A 76 0.78 -23.62 -6.08
CA SER A 76 -0.10 -23.31 -4.97
C SER A 76 -1.58 -23.48 -5.32
N LEU A 77 -2.41 -23.77 -4.31
CA LEU A 77 -3.85 -23.98 -4.45
C LEU A 77 -4.62 -22.78 -3.90
N PRO A 78 -5.61 -22.24 -4.63
CA PRO A 78 -6.55 -21.26 -4.09
C PRO A 78 -7.55 -21.93 -3.13
N GLU A 79 -8.38 -21.11 -2.49
CA GLU A 79 -9.43 -21.57 -1.59
C GLU A 79 -10.37 -22.61 -2.24
N GLY A 80 -10.71 -23.66 -1.50
CA GLY A 80 -11.57 -24.77 -1.94
C GLY A 80 -10.89 -25.84 -2.79
N PHE A 81 -9.82 -25.52 -3.52
CA PHE A 81 -9.24 -26.45 -4.49
C PHE A 81 -8.56 -27.66 -3.85
N ALA A 82 -8.02 -27.52 -2.63
CA ALA A 82 -7.50 -28.66 -1.91
C ALA A 82 -8.59 -29.71 -1.68
N ALA A 83 -9.77 -29.30 -1.23
CA ALA A 83 -10.89 -30.19 -0.97
C ALA A 83 -11.38 -30.91 -2.24
N ASP A 84 -11.38 -30.21 -3.37
CA ASP A 84 -11.92 -30.72 -4.63
C ASP A 84 -10.94 -31.66 -5.37
N TYR A 85 -9.63 -31.35 -5.37
CA TYR A 85 -8.68 -32.01 -6.27
C TYR A 85 -7.63 -32.90 -5.56
N VAL A 86 -7.29 -32.66 -4.29
CA VAL A 86 -6.38 -33.56 -3.55
C VAL A 86 -6.92 -34.99 -3.42
N PRO A 87 -8.24 -35.25 -3.31
CA PRO A 87 -8.75 -36.62 -3.28
C PRO A 87 -8.33 -37.50 -4.47
N ALA A 88 -8.25 -36.92 -5.68
CA ALA A 88 -7.81 -37.65 -6.88
C ALA A 88 -6.32 -38.01 -6.80
N VAL A 89 -5.50 -37.06 -6.31
CA VAL A 89 -4.07 -37.29 -6.04
C VAL A 89 -3.88 -38.43 -5.04
N LEU A 90 -4.57 -38.40 -3.90
CA LEU A 90 -4.50 -39.45 -2.88
C LEU A 90 -4.97 -40.81 -3.41
N LYS A 91 -5.99 -40.85 -4.27
CA LYS A 91 -6.44 -42.09 -4.91
C LYS A 91 -5.40 -42.68 -5.85
N SER A 92 -4.69 -41.83 -6.59
CA SER A 92 -3.61 -42.24 -7.50
C SER A 92 -2.39 -42.76 -6.73
N LEU A 93 -1.99 -42.09 -5.65
CA LEU A 93 -0.86 -42.46 -4.81
C LEU A 93 -1.12 -43.76 -4.03
N HIS A 94 -2.31 -43.91 -3.49
CA HIS A 94 -2.67 -45.01 -2.60
C HIS A 94 -3.96 -45.73 -3.03
N PRO A 95 -3.97 -46.41 -4.18
CA PRO A 95 -5.19 -46.99 -4.75
C PRO A 95 -5.77 -48.12 -3.90
N ALA A 96 -4.92 -48.80 -3.12
CA ALA A 96 -5.26 -49.94 -2.27
C ALA A 96 -5.79 -49.57 -0.88
N LEU A 97 -5.65 -48.31 -0.45
CA LEU A 97 -6.11 -47.89 0.87
C LEU A 97 -7.64 -47.84 0.94
N GLY A 98 -8.17 -48.41 2.01
CA GLY A 98 -9.60 -48.62 2.25
C GLY A 98 -10.24 -47.57 3.15
N LYS A 99 -11.50 -47.84 3.52
CA LYS A 99 -12.31 -47.03 4.44
C LYS A 99 -11.54 -46.75 5.74
N ASN A 100 -11.67 -45.55 6.30
CA ASN A 100 -10.98 -45.06 7.51
C ASN A 100 -9.48 -44.79 7.35
N SER A 101 -8.93 -44.85 6.14
CA SER A 101 -7.59 -44.31 5.90
C SER A 101 -7.63 -42.79 5.98
N VAL A 102 -6.62 -42.18 6.61
CA VAL A 102 -6.53 -40.74 6.84
C VAL A 102 -5.21 -40.22 6.27
N ALA A 103 -5.25 -39.08 5.58
CA ALA A 103 -4.08 -38.39 5.06
C ALA A 103 -4.07 -36.95 5.56
N LYS A 104 -2.97 -36.51 6.16
CA LYS A 104 -2.72 -35.09 6.43
C LYS A 104 -1.86 -34.54 5.30
N VAL A 105 -2.43 -33.67 4.49
CA VAL A 105 -1.81 -33.18 3.26
C VAL A 105 -1.36 -31.74 3.45
N ALA A 106 -0.04 -31.53 3.42
CA ALA A 106 0.59 -30.22 3.40
C ALA A 106 0.68 -29.69 1.95
N TYR A 107 0.30 -28.43 1.75
CA TYR A 107 0.34 -27.77 0.45
C TYR A 107 0.49 -26.26 0.60
N ASN A 108 0.97 -25.62 -0.46
CA ASN A 108 1.05 -24.17 -0.58
C ASN A 108 -0.36 -23.64 -0.88
N PHE A 109 -0.97 -22.98 0.07
CA PHE A 109 -2.21 -22.25 -0.07
C PHE A 109 -1.95 -20.84 -0.58
N ASN A 110 -2.74 -20.38 -1.55
CA ASN A 110 -2.64 -19.04 -2.10
C ASN A 110 -3.82 -18.18 -1.62
N ASN A 111 -3.53 -17.23 -0.75
CA ASN A 111 -4.48 -16.24 -0.23
C ASN A 111 -4.93 -15.20 -1.26
N GLY A 112 -4.32 -15.20 -2.45
CA GLY A 112 -4.59 -14.21 -3.48
C GLY A 112 -4.05 -12.82 -3.17
N PRO A 113 -4.23 -11.85 -4.07
CA PRO A 113 -3.82 -10.47 -3.85
C PRO A 113 -4.66 -9.81 -2.73
N LYS A 114 -4.10 -8.81 -2.06
CA LYS A 114 -4.87 -8.00 -1.10
C LYS A 114 -5.89 -7.14 -1.85
N ALA A 115 -7.18 -7.35 -1.57
CA ALA A 115 -8.28 -6.68 -2.28
C ALA A 115 -8.20 -5.14 -2.23
N TYR A 116 -7.80 -4.56 -1.09
CA TYR A 116 -7.71 -3.11 -0.92
C TYR A 116 -6.67 -2.45 -1.84
N LEU A 117 -5.67 -3.19 -2.34
CA LEU A 117 -4.67 -2.64 -3.25
C LEU A 117 -5.27 -2.17 -4.59
N ALA A 118 -6.40 -2.75 -5.00
CA ALA A 118 -7.12 -2.32 -6.19
C ALA A 118 -7.63 -0.88 -6.08
N GLU A 119 -7.96 -0.41 -4.87
CA GLU A 119 -8.41 0.97 -4.65
C GLU A 119 -7.35 1.98 -5.09
N TYR A 120 -6.06 1.68 -4.86
CA TYR A 120 -4.94 2.52 -5.27
C TYR A 120 -4.69 2.50 -6.78
N THR A 121 -4.86 1.35 -7.43
CA THR A 121 -4.68 1.26 -8.89
C THR A 121 -5.82 1.97 -9.64
N ASP A 122 -7.00 2.01 -9.04
CA ASP A 122 -8.24 2.46 -9.68
C ASP A 122 -8.66 3.88 -9.28
N ALA A 123 -8.02 4.49 -8.27
CA ALA A 123 -8.34 5.85 -7.76
C ALA A 123 -8.38 6.95 -8.85
N GLY A 124 -7.68 6.73 -9.97
CA GLY A 124 -7.46 7.72 -11.01
C GLY A 124 -6.48 8.81 -10.56
N THR A 125 -5.98 9.57 -11.54
CA THR A 125 -4.96 10.61 -11.29
C THR A 125 -5.52 11.99 -11.57
N TYR A 126 -5.36 12.89 -10.59
CA TYR A 126 -5.65 14.31 -10.73
C TYR A 126 -4.34 15.11 -10.83
N TYR A 127 -4.06 15.64 -12.03
CA TYR A 127 -2.89 16.48 -12.26
C TYR A 127 -3.25 17.95 -12.01
N LEU A 128 -2.60 18.59 -11.04
CA LEU A 128 -2.81 20.01 -10.80
C LEU A 128 -2.43 20.83 -12.04
N GLN A 129 -3.31 21.75 -12.40
CA GLN A 129 -3.14 22.72 -13.48
C GLN A 129 -2.85 24.11 -12.90
N SER A 130 -2.44 25.06 -13.74
CA SER A 130 -2.17 26.44 -13.29
C SER A 130 -3.36 27.12 -12.60
N SER A 131 -4.60 26.77 -12.99
CA SER A 131 -5.81 27.25 -12.32
C SER A 131 -5.94 26.77 -10.88
N ASP A 132 -5.38 25.59 -10.57
CA ASP A 132 -5.47 25.01 -9.23
C ASP A 132 -4.49 25.69 -8.28
N TYR A 133 -3.25 25.92 -8.73
CA TYR A 133 -2.29 26.75 -8.00
C TYR A 133 -2.82 28.17 -7.78
N ALA A 134 -3.50 28.75 -8.79
CA ALA A 134 -4.16 30.03 -8.66
C ALA A 134 -5.30 30.04 -7.63
N ALA A 135 -6.03 28.93 -7.49
CA ALA A 135 -7.10 28.77 -6.51
C ALA A 135 -6.56 28.61 -5.07
N VAL A 136 -5.37 28.03 -4.90
CA VAL A 136 -4.67 27.99 -3.60
C VAL A 136 -4.26 29.41 -3.16
N GLY A 137 -3.73 30.21 -4.08
CA GLY A 137 -3.34 31.60 -3.80
C GLY A 137 -1.96 31.74 -3.16
N GLY A 138 -1.66 32.95 -2.65
CA GLY A 138 -0.37 33.26 -2.00
C GLY A 138 0.85 32.97 -2.87
N GLU A 139 1.94 32.56 -2.23
CA GLU A 139 3.19 32.17 -2.91
C GLU A 139 3.01 30.94 -3.81
N VAL A 140 2.13 30.01 -3.47
CA VAL A 140 1.85 28.82 -4.31
C VAL A 140 1.28 29.24 -5.67
N LYS A 141 0.43 30.27 -5.72
CA LYS A 141 -0.05 30.84 -6.99
C LYS A 141 1.08 31.46 -7.80
N VAL A 142 1.99 32.19 -7.17
CA VAL A 142 3.09 32.87 -7.86
C VAL A 142 4.05 31.85 -8.43
N ASN A 143 4.45 30.87 -7.60
CA ASN A 143 5.48 29.91 -7.91
C ASN A 143 4.98 28.72 -8.74
N GLN A 144 3.68 28.43 -8.73
CA GLN A 144 3.08 27.27 -9.43
C GLN A 144 3.61 25.91 -8.94
N PHE A 145 4.07 25.84 -7.68
CA PHE A 145 4.48 24.63 -6.98
C PHE A 145 4.32 24.78 -5.46
N PHE A 146 4.33 23.66 -4.74
CA PHE A 146 4.39 23.60 -3.27
C PHE A 146 5.85 23.49 -2.77
N SER A 147 6.09 23.77 -1.49
CA SER A 147 7.45 23.74 -0.89
C SER A 147 7.36 23.46 0.62
N PRO A 148 8.46 23.32 1.38
CA PRO A 148 8.42 23.09 2.83
C PRO A 148 7.64 24.15 3.64
N SER A 149 7.73 25.44 3.28
CA SER A 149 6.94 26.52 3.89
C SER A 149 5.51 26.60 3.39
N TYR A 150 5.20 25.93 2.28
CA TYR A 150 3.86 25.84 1.71
C TYR A 150 3.51 24.38 1.40
N PRO A 151 3.38 23.52 2.43
CA PRO A 151 3.31 22.08 2.27
C PRO A 151 1.94 21.64 1.70
N PRO A 152 1.90 20.70 0.74
CA PRO A 152 0.67 20.32 0.04
C PRO A 152 -0.43 19.80 0.98
N GLU A 153 -0.09 19.12 2.08
CA GLU A 153 -1.05 18.66 3.09
C GLU A 153 -1.87 19.77 3.76
N GLU A 154 -1.40 21.01 3.78
CA GLU A 154 -2.16 22.14 4.33
C GLU A 154 -3.15 22.74 3.33
N TYR A 155 -2.90 22.60 2.03
CA TYR A 155 -3.66 23.30 0.98
C TYR A 155 -4.51 22.37 0.11
N LEU A 156 -4.01 21.17 -0.21
CA LEU A 156 -4.71 20.22 -1.07
C LEU A 156 -6.06 19.76 -0.50
N PRO A 157 -6.25 19.55 0.82
CA PRO A 157 -7.56 19.21 1.38
C PRO A 157 -8.69 20.17 0.97
N ALA A 158 -8.46 21.48 1.11
CA ALA A 158 -9.46 22.50 0.77
C ALA A 158 -9.70 22.58 -0.75
N LEU A 159 -8.63 22.48 -1.55
CA LEU A 159 -8.72 22.44 -3.01
C LEU A 159 -9.56 21.24 -3.48
N LEU A 160 -9.31 20.05 -2.92
CA LEU A 160 -10.02 18.81 -3.25
C LEU A 160 -11.48 18.88 -2.81
N ALA A 161 -11.78 19.44 -1.63
CA ALA A 161 -13.15 19.66 -1.17
C ALA A 161 -13.94 20.56 -2.15
N GLY A 162 -13.30 21.61 -2.68
CA GLY A 162 -13.91 22.47 -3.70
C GLY A 162 -14.10 21.78 -5.06
N LYS A 163 -13.15 20.94 -5.48
CA LYS A 163 -13.22 20.21 -6.76
C LYS A 163 -14.20 19.05 -6.75
N TYR A 164 -14.29 18.37 -5.62
CA TYR A 164 -15.05 17.14 -5.43
C TYR A 164 -16.10 17.30 -4.32
N SER A 165 -16.91 18.35 -4.42
CA SER A 165 -17.90 18.70 -3.39
C SER A 165 -18.97 17.62 -3.15
N ASP A 166 -19.20 16.77 -4.14
CA ASP A 166 -20.20 15.71 -4.12
C ASP A 166 -19.57 14.31 -3.96
N ALA A 167 -18.26 14.23 -3.67
CA ALA A 167 -17.60 12.94 -3.43
C ALA A 167 -18.16 12.26 -2.17
N ALA A 168 -18.32 10.94 -2.24
CA ALA A 168 -18.73 10.14 -1.09
C ALA A 168 -17.54 9.87 -0.16
N ASP A 169 -17.79 9.68 1.13
CA ASP A 169 -16.76 9.20 2.07
C ASP A 169 -16.13 7.89 1.58
N GLY A 170 -14.83 7.75 1.83
CA GLY A 170 -13.97 6.70 1.29
C GLY A 170 -13.39 7.02 -0.09
N THR A 171 -13.83 8.08 -0.78
CA THR A 171 -13.28 8.43 -2.11
C THR A 171 -11.78 8.68 -2.02
N LEU A 172 -11.02 7.94 -2.82
CA LEU A 172 -9.57 8.03 -2.94
C LEU A 172 -9.17 8.70 -4.26
N LYS A 173 -8.16 9.58 -4.23
CA LYS A 173 -7.58 10.22 -5.42
C LYS A 173 -6.07 10.25 -5.34
N MET A 174 -5.39 9.83 -6.41
CA MET A 174 -3.97 10.13 -6.58
C MET A 174 -3.84 11.55 -7.13
N VAL A 175 -3.16 12.42 -6.40
CA VAL A 175 -2.99 13.84 -6.75
C VAL A 175 -1.54 14.08 -7.13
N THR A 176 -1.31 14.52 -8.37
CA THR A 176 0.03 14.83 -8.88
C THR A 176 0.23 16.34 -8.95
N TYR A 177 1.31 16.83 -8.32
CA TYR A 177 1.63 18.25 -8.18
C TYR A 177 3.13 18.50 -8.29
N LYS A 178 3.51 19.73 -8.64
CA LYS A 178 4.87 20.24 -8.57
C LYS A 178 5.29 20.56 -7.13
N TYR A 179 6.48 20.14 -6.72
CA TYR A 179 7.06 20.40 -5.40
C TYR A 179 8.53 20.80 -5.51
N ALA A 180 8.92 21.86 -4.80
CA ALA A 180 10.32 22.25 -4.62
C ALA A 180 10.84 21.70 -3.28
N GLN A 181 12.00 21.03 -3.29
CA GLN A 181 12.58 20.39 -2.09
C GLN A 181 13.08 21.38 -1.03
N SER A 182 13.23 22.66 -1.39
CA SER A 182 13.61 23.73 -0.47
C SER A 182 12.85 25.01 -0.81
N ASP A 183 12.53 25.82 0.21
CA ASP A 183 11.88 27.13 0.02
C ASP A 183 12.80 28.14 -0.66
N ASN A 184 14.09 28.03 -0.38
CA ASN A 184 15.11 28.73 -1.11
C ASN A 184 15.73 27.73 -2.08
N PRO A 185 15.30 27.72 -3.35
CA PRO A 185 15.71 26.67 -4.26
C PRO A 185 17.23 26.58 -4.35
N GLU A 186 17.77 25.38 -4.22
CA GLU A 186 19.17 25.06 -4.58
C GLU A 186 19.39 25.12 -6.12
N GLY A 187 18.67 26.01 -6.79
CA GLY A 187 18.82 26.25 -8.21
C GLY A 187 20.14 26.94 -8.51
N SER A 188 20.64 26.71 -9.71
CA SER A 188 21.75 27.53 -10.22
C SER A 188 21.23 28.91 -10.58
N MET A 189 22.02 29.95 -10.29
CA MET A 189 21.74 31.29 -10.82
C MET A 189 21.91 31.26 -12.34
N MET A 190 20.84 31.55 -13.05
CA MET A 190 20.77 31.54 -14.51
C MET A 190 20.59 32.96 -15.00
N ASN A 191 21.18 33.28 -16.16
CA ASN A 191 20.85 34.50 -16.89
C ASN A 191 19.49 34.27 -17.56
N ILE A 192 18.50 35.05 -17.13
CA ILE A 192 17.16 35.11 -17.72
C ILE A 192 17.23 35.93 -19.01
N PHE A 193 17.95 37.06 -18.92
CA PHE A 193 18.20 37.96 -20.04
C PHE A 193 19.63 38.48 -19.98
N LYS A 194 20.27 38.64 -21.15
CA LYS A 194 21.60 39.23 -21.27
C LYS A 194 21.69 39.97 -22.60
N GLU A 195 22.08 41.23 -22.54
CA GLU A 195 22.46 42.02 -23.70
C GLU A 195 23.88 42.56 -23.48
N ASP A 196 24.74 42.36 -24.48
CA ASP A 196 26.16 42.74 -24.48
C ASP A 196 26.45 43.90 -25.47
N PHE A 197 25.41 44.41 -26.15
CA PHE A 197 25.46 45.55 -27.08
C PHE A 197 26.61 45.48 -28.11
N SER A 198 26.94 44.26 -28.53
CA SER A 198 28.10 43.96 -29.37
C SER A 198 27.84 44.33 -30.83
N GLY A 199 28.20 45.57 -31.19
CA GLY A 199 28.05 46.12 -32.54
C GLY A 199 26.61 46.50 -32.93
N SER A 200 25.62 46.33 -32.05
CA SER A 200 24.23 46.74 -32.25
C SER A 200 23.51 47.03 -30.92
N LEU A 201 22.30 47.59 -30.97
CA LEU A 201 21.45 47.76 -29.78
C LEU A 201 20.63 46.49 -29.44
N GLY A 202 20.91 45.37 -30.11
CA GLY A 202 20.13 44.14 -29.99
C GLY A 202 18.67 44.35 -30.35
N ASP A 203 17.79 43.72 -29.57
CA ASP A 203 16.33 43.84 -29.70
C ASP A 203 15.74 45.03 -28.91
N PHE A 204 16.59 45.93 -28.39
CA PHE A 204 16.10 47.12 -27.70
C PHE A 204 15.48 48.12 -28.67
N GLN A 205 14.47 48.84 -28.17
CA GLN A 205 13.77 49.88 -28.89
C GLN A 205 14.22 51.26 -28.41
N THR A 206 14.50 52.16 -29.36
CA THR A 206 14.88 53.55 -29.08
C THR A 206 13.66 54.47 -29.15
N PHE A 207 13.53 55.39 -28.18
CA PHE A 207 12.49 56.42 -28.17
C PHE A 207 13.09 57.80 -27.92
N SER A 208 13.05 58.65 -28.94
CA SER A 208 13.51 60.04 -28.86
C SER A 208 12.34 60.96 -28.48
N VAL A 209 12.44 61.59 -27.31
CA VAL A 209 11.41 62.48 -26.75
C VAL A 209 11.79 63.95 -26.97
N ALA A 210 13.06 64.29 -26.79
CA ALA A 210 13.59 65.64 -27.01
C ALA A 210 15.03 65.59 -27.53
N GLY A 211 15.40 66.58 -28.36
CA GLY A 211 16.73 66.67 -28.97
C GLY A 211 16.90 65.78 -30.21
N ASP A 212 17.99 66.01 -30.95
CA ASP A 212 18.28 65.30 -32.21
C ASP A 212 19.20 64.07 -32.03
N GLN A 213 19.77 63.89 -30.84
CA GLN A 213 20.64 62.75 -30.53
C GLN A 213 19.79 61.58 -30.03
N SER A 214 20.19 60.35 -30.34
CA SER A 214 19.52 59.12 -29.92
C SER A 214 20.54 58.07 -29.49
N TRP A 215 20.10 57.04 -28.76
CA TRP A 215 20.93 55.87 -28.46
C TRP A 215 21.48 55.22 -29.74
N TYR A 216 22.74 54.77 -29.70
CA TYR A 216 23.39 54.06 -30.80
C TYR A 216 24.46 53.09 -30.30
N ALA A 217 24.76 52.05 -31.07
CA ALA A 217 25.89 51.16 -30.78
C ALA A 217 27.22 51.82 -31.17
N ALA A 218 28.22 51.70 -30.31
CA ALA A 218 29.55 52.25 -30.50
C ALA A 218 30.63 51.26 -30.04
N SER A 219 31.88 51.55 -30.37
CA SER A 219 33.01 50.73 -29.96
C SER A 219 34.29 51.55 -29.78
N TYR A 220 35.13 51.20 -28.82
CA TYR A 220 36.46 51.79 -28.64
C TYR A 220 37.45 50.79 -28.03
N SER A 221 38.66 50.69 -28.60
CA SER A 221 39.77 49.87 -28.06
C SER A 221 39.38 48.45 -27.61
N SER A 222 38.53 47.78 -28.40
CA SER A 222 37.93 46.45 -28.22
C SER A 222 36.65 46.34 -27.38
N ASP A 223 36.22 47.40 -26.71
CA ASP A 223 34.93 47.43 -26.03
C ASP A 223 33.83 47.83 -27.02
N GLU A 224 32.68 47.16 -26.96
CA GLU A 224 31.48 47.45 -27.74
C GLU A 224 30.31 47.70 -26.78
N TYR A 225 29.51 48.72 -27.03
CA TYR A 225 28.53 49.19 -26.04
C TYR A 225 27.41 50.03 -26.67
N ALA A 226 26.27 50.13 -25.99
CA ALA A 226 25.27 51.14 -26.27
C ALA A 226 25.74 52.50 -25.74
N LYS A 227 25.56 53.57 -26.52
CA LYS A 227 26.03 54.91 -26.19
C LYS A 227 24.92 55.94 -26.35
N MET A 228 24.88 56.87 -25.41
CA MET A 228 24.04 58.07 -25.50
C MET A 228 24.80 59.32 -25.03
N SER A 229 24.65 60.41 -25.78
CA SER A 229 25.22 61.72 -25.44
C SER A 229 24.40 62.83 -26.08
N GLY A 230 23.95 63.78 -25.28
CA GLY A 230 23.39 65.06 -25.75
C GLY A 230 24.45 66.06 -26.18
N TYR A 231 25.74 65.68 -26.21
CA TYR A 231 26.81 66.58 -26.66
C TYR A 231 26.92 66.58 -28.18
N SER A 232 26.71 67.73 -28.81
CA SER A 232 26.91 67.96 -30.25
C SER A 232 27.53 69.33 -30.47
N GLY A 233 28.87 69.39 -30.40
CA GLY A 233 29.63 70.67 -30.42
C GLY A 233 29.37 71.57 -29.20
N GLY A 234 28.64 71.08 -28.21
CA GLY A 234 28.12 71.76 -27.02
C GLY A 234 27.01 70.92 -26.38
N ALA A 235 26.66 71.19 -25.12
CA ALA A 235 25.57 70.51 -24.45
C ALA A 235 24.22 70.88 -25.10
N GLN A 236 23.39 69.89 -25.40
CA GLN A 236 22.05 70.06 -25.96
C GLN A 236 21.00 69.53 -25.00
N VAL A 237 19.80 70.12 -25.01
CA VAL A 237 18.63 69.52 -24.35
C VAL A 237 18.28 68.22 -25.06
N ASN A 238 18.23 67.12 -24.32
CA ASN A 238 17.89 65.81 -24.87
C ASN A 238 17.09 64.97 -23.86
N GLU A 239 16.19 64.13 -24.36
CA GLU A 239 15.60 63.00 -23.63
C GLU A 239 15.45 61.83 -24.60
N ASP A 240 16.16 60.73 -24.33
CA ASP A 240 16.15 59.53 -25.17
C ASP A 240 16.15 58.27 -24.30
N TRP A 241 15.40 57.26 -24.75
CA TRP A 241 15.19 56.02 -24.00
C TRP A 241 15.60 54.82 -24.85
N LEU A 242 16.20 53.83 -24.19
CA LEU A 242 16.47 52.52 -24.76
C LEU A 242 15.75 51.46 -23.92
N VAL A 243 14.76 50.77 -24.49
CA VAL A 243 13.86 49.86 -23.76
C VAL A 243 14.08 48.43 -24.22
N SER A 244 14.25 47.51 -23.26
CA SER A 244 14.48 46.08 -23.53
C SER A 244 13.26 45.42 -24.19
N PRO A 245 13.43 44.25 -24.84
CA PRO A 245 12.31 43.33 -25.05
C PRO A 245 11.70 42.87 -23.71
N ALA A 246 10.57 42.16 -23.80
CA ALA A 246 9.93 41.55 -22.64
C ALA A 246 10.84 40.50 -21.99
N ILE A 247 10.99 40.55 -20.67
CA ILE A 247 11.78 39.61 -19.87
C ILE A 247 10.83 38.86 -18.95
N ASP A 248 10.69 37.56 -19.15
CA ASP A 248 9.78 36.71 -18.37
C ASP A 248 10.46 36.16 -17.11
N LEU A 249 9.92 36.50 -15.94
CA LEU A 249 10.40 36.06 -14.63
C LEU A 249 9.52 34.96 -14.02
N SER A 250 8.57 34.38 -14.77
CA SER A 250 7.59 33.42 -14.23
C SER A 250 8.23 32.21 -13.57
N ASP A 251 9.34 31.73 -14.12
CA ASP A 251 9.97 30.47 -13.72
C ASP A 251 11.19 30.66 -12.82
N TYR A 252 11.40 31.88 -12.30
CA TYR A 252 12.62 32.24 -11.58
C TYR A 252 12.32 32.89 -10.22
N ALA A 253 12.94 32.33 -9.19
CA ALA A 253 12.98 32.91 -7.85
C ALA A 253 14.15 33.91 -7.71
N SER A 254 14.03 34.87 -6.79
CA SER A 254 15.07 35.86 -6.49
C SER A 254 15.67 36.54 -7.73
N PRO A 255 14.86 37.12 -8.65
CA PRO A 255 15.38 37.80 -9.82
C PRO A 255 16.21 39.03 -9.42
N ASN A 256 17.28 39.31 -10.17
CA ASN A 256 18.19 40.43 -9.95
C ASN A 256 18.64 41.03 -11.29
N MET A 257 18.98 42.32 -11.28
CA MET A 257 19.60 43.03 -12.40
C MET A 257 21.06 43.39 -12.09
N GLN A 258 21.93 43.31 -13.10
CA GLN A 258 23.26 43.93 -13.10
C GLN A 258 23.48 44.68 -14.40
N ILE A 259 24.17 45.82 -14.31
CA ILE A 259 24.55 46.64 -15.46
C ILE A 259 26.05 46.95 -15.40
N THR A 260 26.74 46.81 -16.52
CA THR A 260 28.14 47.26 -16.70
C THR A 260 28.12 48.52 -17.55
N GLN A 261 28.60 49.62 -16.99
CA GLN A 261 28.46 50.95 -17.58
C GLN A 261 29.68 51.84 -17.31
N ALA A 262 29.94 52.79 -18.21
CA ALA A 262 30.89 53.88 -18.04
C ALA A 262 30.17 55.21 -18.26
N ILE A 263 30.54 56.24 -17.48
CA ILE A 263 29.92 57.55 -17.56
C ILE A 263 31.01 58.62 -17.45
N ASN A 264 31.01 59.56 -18.39
CA ASN A 264 31.90 60.71 -18.38
C ASN A 264 31.13 62.03 -18.51
N TYR A 265 31.77 63.13 -18.09
CA TYR A 265 31.23 64.49 -18.12
C TYR A 265 29.93 64.68 -17.34
N LEU A 266 29.69 63.86 -16.32
CA LEU A 266 28.44 63.88 -15.55
C LEU A 266 28.30 65.16 -14.72
N ASN A 267 29.42 65.70 -14.21
CA ASN A 267 29.46 66.86 -13.31
C ASN A 267 28.53 66.70 -12.09
N ASP A 268 28.52 65.50 -11.51
CA ASP A 268 27.67 65.09 -10.36
C ASP A 268 26.14 65.21 -10.59
N GLN A 269 25.68 65.42 -11.82
CA GLN A 269 24.26 65.49 -12.17
C GLN A 269 23.70 64.12 -12.56
N TRP A 270 23.50 63.27 -11.56
CA TRP A 270 23.02 61.89 -11.69
C TRP A 270 21.57 61.72 -12.15
N ASP A 271 20.79 62.80 -12.22
CA ASP A 271 19.43 62.81 -12.76
C ASP A 271 19.39 62.67 -14.29
N GLN A 272 20.53 62.90 -14.98
CA GLN A 272 20.69 62.68 -16.42
C GLN A 272 20.58 61.20 -16.85
N ILE A 273 20.74 60.27 -15.91
CA ILE A 273 20.86 58.83 -16.21
C ILE A 273 19.97 58.06 -15.25
N SER A 274 19.13 57.17 -15.77
CA SER A 274 18.26 56.32 -14.95
C SER A 274 18.04 54.96 -15.59
N VAL A 275 18.13 53.91 -14.76
CA VAL A 275 17.65 52.57 -15.09
C VAL A 275 16.27 52.39 -14.47
N LEU A 276 15.29 52.02 -15.28
CA LEU A 276 13.89 51.94 -14.90
C LEU A 276 13.33 50.55 -15.22
N VAL A 277 12.27 50.15 -14.52
CA VAL A 277 11.53 48.90 -14.75
C VAL A 277 10.04 49.16 -14.83
N SER A 278 9.36 48.45 -15.74
CA SER A 278 7.91 48.48 -15.92
C SER A 278 7.37 47.06 -16.09
N THR A 279 6.17 46.81 -15.57
CA THR A 279 5.38 45.59 -15.77
C THR A 279 4.16 45.80 -16.67
N ASP A 280 3.86 47.05 -17.04
CA ASP A 280 2.66 47.47 -17.78
C ASP A 280 2.97 48.08 -19.16
N TYR A 281 4.25 48.17 -19.55
CA TYR A 281 4.66 48.61 -20.87
C TYR A 281 4.14 47.68 -21.98
N ASN A 282 3.53 48.29 -23.00
CA ASN A 282 2.86 47.57 -24.09
C ASN A 282 3.75 47.25 -25.29
N GLY A 283 5.05 47.56 -25.22
CA GLY A 283 6.00 47.33 -26.32
C GLY A 283 6.02 48.41 -27.41
N THR A 284 5.28 49.53 -27.25
CA THR A 284 5.19 50.58 -28.30
C THR A 284 5.19 52.02 -27.81
N ASP A 285 4.64 52.35 -26.63
CA ASP A 285 4.51 53.74 -26.17
C ASP A 285 4.92 53.90 -24.70
N ILE A 286 6.10 54.49 -24.48
CA ILE A 286 6.70 54.67 -23.16
C ILE A 286 5.88 55.59 -22.24
N SER A 287 5.03 56.45 -22.80
CA SER A 287 4.24 57.44 -22.04
C SER A 287 3.01 56.83 -21.36
N THR A 288 2.61 55.64 -21.80
CA THR A 288 1.44 54.92 -21.29
C THR A 288 1.76 53.97 -20.14
N ALA A 289 3.04 53.77 -19.84
CA ALA A 289 3.54 52.81 -18.87
C ALA A 289 4.01 53.48 -17.58
N THR A 290 3.99 52.72 -16.49
CA THR A 290 4.52 53.12 -15.20
C THR A 290 5.96 52.64 -15.08
N TRP A 291 6.89 53.57 -14.88
CA TRP A 291 8.32 53.28 -14.77
C TRP A 291 8.82 53.53 -13.35
N ASN A 292 9.28 52.47 -12.69
CA ASN A 292 9.90 52.54 -11.37
C ASN A 292 11.41 52.58 -11.49
N LYS A 293 12.07 53.47 -10.72
CA LYS A 293 13.53 53.57 -10.75
C LYS A 293 14.19 52.39 -10.05
N ILE A 294 15.16 51.77 -10.71
CA ILE A 294 16.06 50.79 -10.10
C ILE A 294 17.23 51.55 -9.47
N ASN A 295 17.41 51.40 -8.17
CA ASN A 295 18.47 52.08 -7.43
C ASN A 295 19.75 51.25 -7.46
N ILE A 296 20.81 51.82 -8.04
CA ILE A 296 22.14 51.22 -8.13
C ILE A 296 23.09 52.01 -7.21
N SER A 297 23.85 51.31 -6.39
CA SER A 297 24.80 51.87 -5.42
C SER A 297 26.23 51.88 -5.97
N THR A 298 26.60 50.87 -6.75
CA THR A 298 27.92 50.74 -7.37
C THR A 298 27.91 51.42 -8.73
N LEU A 299 28.33 52.68 -8.76
CA LEU A 299 28.28 53.55 -9.93
C LEU A 299 29.69 53.90 -10.45
N PRO A 300 29.86 54.19 -11.75
CA PRO A 300 31.06 54.83 -12.28
C PRO A 300 31.36 56.18 -11.62
N THR A 301 32.58 56.70 -11.77
CA THR A 301 32.94 58.00 -11.19
C THR A 301 32.23 59.19 -11.85
N GLY A 302 31.65 59.00 -13.04
CA GLY A 302 31.06 60.07 -13.84
C GLY A 302 32.08 60.99 -14.53
N SER A 303 33.37 60.68 -14.45
CA SER A 303 34.48 61.55 -14.90
C SER A 303 35.55 60.84 -15.72
N ASN A 304 35.34 59.57 -16.06
CA ASN A 304 36.25 58.75 -16.86
C ASN A 304 35.48 57.71 -17.68
N TRP A 305 36.19 56.89 -18.44
CA TRP A 305 35.62 55.84 -19.29
C TRP A 305 35.81 54.45 -18.69
N ASP A 306 36.03 54.36 -17.37
CA ASP A 306 36.22 53.08 -16.72
C ASP A 306 34.86 52.40 -16.56
N PHE A 307 34.69 51.22 -17.17
CA PHE A 307 33.49 50.41 -16.98
C PHE A 307 33.42 49.88 -15.55
N VAL A 308 32.25 50.08 -14.93
CA VAL A 308 31.92 49.58 -13.59
C VAL A 308 30.68 48.71 -13.69
N THR A 309 30.80 47.46 -13.24
CA THR A 309 29.67 46.56 -13.04
C THR A 309 28.99 46.87 -11.71
N SER A 310 27.67 47.02 -11.75
CA SER A 310 26.86 47.25 -10.56
C SER A 310 26.83 46.04 -9.61
N GLU A 311 26.40 46.26 -8.37
CA GLU A 311 25.89 45.16 -7.55
C GLU A 311 24.69 44.48 -8.22
N ARG A 312 24.34 43.27 -7.73
CA ARG A 312 23.05 42.65 -8.04
C ARG A 312 21.94 43.42 -7.35
N VAL A 313 21.19 44.18 -8.11
CA VAL A 313 20.01 44.89 -7.61
C VAL A 313 18.82 43.95 -7.65
N SER A 314 18.18 43.75 -6.50
CA SER A 314 17.02 42.86 -6.39
C SER A 314 15.86 43.36 -7.26
N LEU A 315 15.24 42.41 -7.96
CA LEU A 315 13.98 42.57 -8.67
C LEU A 315 12.88 41.71 -8.04
N SER A 316 13.03 41.25 -6.79
CA SER A 316 12.09 40.31 -6.16
C SER A 316 10.64 40.80 -6.13
N ASP A 317 10.40 42.11 -6.10
CA ASP A 317 9.05 42.71 -6.18
C ASP A 317 8.34 42.40 -7.52
N TYR A 318 9.11 41.99 -8.52
CA TYR A 318 8.65 41.65 -9.87
C TYR A 318 8.70 40.14 -10.15
N ALA A 319 9.00 39.30 -9.15
CA ALA A 319 9.00 37.84 -9.33
C ALA A 319 7.64 37.33 -9.83
N GLY A 320 7.65 36.35 -10.73
CA GLY A 320 6.43 35.81 -11.33
C GLY A 320 5.78 36.69 -12.40
N GLN A 321 6.39 37.82 -12.78
CA GLN A 321 5.85 38.76 -13.77
C GLN A 321 6.74 38.86 -15.01
N THR A 322 6.18 39.40 -16.10
CA THR A 322 6.96 39.88 -17.24
C THR A 322 7.34 41.35 -17.01
N ILE A 323 8.61 41.69 -17.19
CA ILE A 323 9.13 43.05 -17.01
C ILE A 323 9.78 43.59 -18.28
N TYR A 324 9.99 44.91 -18.30
CA TYR A 324 10.80 45.63 -19.27
C TYR A 324 11.77 46.54 -18.53
N ILE A 325 13.03 46.59 -18.96
CA ILE A 325 14.06 47.47 -18.41
C ILE A 325 14.30 48.62 -19.40
N ALA A 326 14.29 49.85 -18.92
CA ALA A 326 14.61 51.03 -19.73
C ALA A 326 15.85 51.76 -19.21
N LEU A 327 16.68 52.20 -20.15
CA LEU A 327 17.81 53.09 -19.94
C LEU A 327 17.38 54.48 -20.41
N LYS A 328 17.06 55.36 -19.46
CA LYS A 328 16.63 56.74 -19.72
C LYS A 328 17.81 57.70 -19.61
N TYR A 329 18.04 58.47 -20.67
CA TYR A 329 19.00 59.56 -20.70
C TYR A 329 18.29 60.91 -20.79
N THR A 330 18.77 61.91 -20.06
CA THR A 330 18.41 63.32 -20.25
C THR A 330 19.64 64.22 -20.22
N SER A 331 19.58 65.38 -20.87
CA SER A 331 20.60 66.43 -20.78
C SER A 331 20.00 67.82 -20.94
N SER A 332 20.79 68.84 -20.64
CA SER A 332 20.42 70.25 -20.74
C SER A 332 21.35 71.04 -21.67
N ASP A 333 21.05 72.32 -21.88
CA ASP A 333 21.92 73.25 -22.60
C ASP A 333 23.22 73.62 -21.87
N THR A 334 23.37 73.19 -20.61
CA THR A 334 24.56 73.47 -19.78
C THR A 334 25.35 72.23 -19.39
N ASN A 335 24.74 71.04 -19.46
CA ASN A 335 25.40 69.78 -19.14
C ASN A 335 24.86 68.64 -19.99
N ALA A 336 25.77 67.84 -20.53
CA ALA A 336 25.46 66.65 -21.32
C ALA A 336 26.49 65.56 -21.01
N ALA A 337 26.16 64.70 -20.06
CA ALA A 337 26.95 63.51 -19.76
C ALA A 337 27.02 62.59 -20.98
N THR A 338 28.03 61.74 -21.07
CA THR A 338 28.01 60.61 -22.00
C THR A 338 27.90 59.32 -21.23
N TRP A 339 26.94 58.49 -21.60
CA TRP A 339 26.67 57.21 -20.98
C TRP A 339 26.99 56.08 -21.97
N GLU A 340 27.79 55.13 -21.54
CA GLU A 340 28.14 53.92 -22.27
C GLU A 340 27.71 52.71 -21.43
N VAL A 341 26.95 51.78 -22.03
CA VAL A 341 26.45 50.57 -21.39
C VAL A 341 26.96 49.37 -22.19
N ASP A 342 27.87 48.63 -21.59
CA ASP A 342 28.49 47.42 -22.15
C ASP A 342 27.56 46.22 -21.96
N GLN A 343 26.94 46.08 -20.79
CA GLN A 343 26.15 44.89 -20.50
C GLN A 343 24.95 45.19 -19.61
N LEU A 344 23.81 44.56 -19.91
CA LEU A 344 22.66 44.44 -19.02
C LEU A 344 22.32 42.96 -18.82
N VAL A 345 22.33 42.49 -17.58
CA VAL A 345 21.97 41.11 -17.21
C VAL A 345 20.79 41.14 -16.26
N VAL A 346 19.77 40.33 -16.57
CA VAL A 346 18.77 39.91 -15.58
C VAL A 346 18.99 38.43 -15.30
N SER A 347 19.12 38.09 -14.02
CA SER A 347 19.41 36.74 -13.56
C SER A 347 18.45 36.32 -12.45
N GLY A 348 18.25 35.03 -12.27
CA GLY A 348 17.42 34.48 -11.20
C GLY A 348 17.77 33.03 -10.93
N ILE A 349 17.18 32.47 -9.88
CA ILE A 349 17.35 31.08 -9.49
C ILE A 349 16.19 30.29 -10.07
N GLN A 350 16.48 29.32 -10.94
CA GLN A 350 15.44 28.39 -11.39
C GLN A 350 15.29 27.28 -10.33
N PRO A 351 14.13 27.16 -9.65
CA PRO A 351 13.93 26.13 -8.65
C PRO A 351 14.02 24.72 -9.24
N LYS A 352 14.70 23.81 -8.55
CA LYS A 352 14.60 22.37 -8.84
C LYS A 352 13.25 21.89 -8.35
N VAL A 353 12.31 21.78 -9.28
CA VAL A 353 10.93 21.36 -9.03
C VAL A 353 10.74 19.94 -9.55
N SER A 354 10.20 19.09 -8.70
CA SER A 354 9.90 17.69 -9.03
C SER A 354 8.39 17.48 -9.11
N PHE A 355 7.95 16.53 -9.93
CA PHE A 355 6.56 16.07 -9.88
C PHE A 355 6.43 15.03 -8.77
N MET A 356 5.56 15.32 -7.81
CA MET A 356 5.20 14.44 -6.71
C MET A 356 3.77 13.95 -6.90
N SER A 357 3.50 12.74 -6.48
CA SER A 357 2.16 12.15 -6.41
C SER A 357 1.93 11.58 -5.03
N ASP A 358 0.78 11.89 -4.45
CA ASP A 358 0.34 11.34 -3.17
C ASP A 358 -1.15 10.98 -3.25
N PHE A 359 -1.57 10.03 -2.43
CA PHE A 359 -2.99 9.72 -2.28
C PHE A 359 -3.64 10.64 -1.25
N TYR A 360 -4.84 11.11 -1.56
CA TYR A 360 -5.73 11.79 -0.63
C TYR A 360 -7.05 11.04 -0.56
N GLN A 361 -7.58 10.86 0.64
CA GLN A 361 -8.84 10.19 0.89
C GLN A 361 -9.81 11.13 1.61
N LEU A 362 -11.08 11.10 1.18
CA LEU A 362 -12.17 11.78 1.86
C LEU A 362 -12.70 10.89 2.98
N ASN A 363 -12.53 11.29 4.23
CA ASN A 363 -13.03 10.57 5.40
C ASN A 363 -13.83 11.53 6.29
N ASP A 364 -15.05 11.15 6.65
CA ASP A 364 -15.98 11.96 7.44
C ASP A 364 -16.12 13.40 6.91
N GLY A 365 -16.24 13.55 5.59
CA GLY A 365 -16.35 14.84 4.90
C GLY A 365 -15.06 15.67 4.84
N THR A 366 -13.91 15.14 5.28
CA THR A 366 -12.62 15.83 5.25
C THR A 366 -11.60 15.09 4.39
N TRP A 367 -11.01 15.78 3.41
CA TRP A 367 -9.90 15.25 2.64
C TRP A 367 -8.61 15.26 3.48
N ALA A 368 -7.85 14.18 3.48
CA ALA A 368 -6.53 14.11 4.11
C ALA A 368 -5.58 13.25 3.26
N LYS A 369 -4.28 13.49 3.38
CA LYS A 369 -3.26 12.65 2.75
C LYS A 369 -3.35 11.24 3.35
N ASP A 370 -3.48 10.24 2.50
CA ASP A 370 -3.44 8.84 2.91
C ASP A 370 -1.99 8.47 3.28
N GLN A 371 -1.81 8.03 4.52
CA GLN A 371 -0.51 7.62 5.05
C GLN A 371 -0.23 6.12 4.80
N GLY A 372 -1.25 5.36 4.37
CA GLY A 372 -1.14 3.94 4.10
C GLY A 372 -0.45 3.59 2.78
N ALA A 373 -0.16 4.60 1.94
CA ALA A 373 0.45 4.39 0.63
C ALA A 373 1.66 5.27 0.36
N TYR A 374 2.58 4.71 -0.42
CA TYR A 374 3.71 5.42 -1.01
C TYR A 374 3.64 5.33 -2.53
N VAL A 375 3.66 6.47 -3.22
CA VAL A 375 3.78 6.49 -4.68
C VAL A 375 5.24 6.64 -5.07
N VAL A 376 5.75 5.77 -5.94
CA VAL A 376 7.09 5.90 -6.50
C VAL A 376 7.10 7.07 -7.49
N ASN A 377 7.81 8.12 -7.13
CA ASN A 377 7.86 9.37 -7.89
C ASN A 377 8.99 9.34 -8.94
N PRO A 378 8.96 10.21 -9.97
CA PRO A 378 10.04 10.32 -10.96
C PRO A 378 11.45 10.39 -10.36
N ASP A 379 11.64 11.24 -9.34
CA ASP A 379 12.93 11.37 -8.65
C ASP A 379 13.38 10.06 -7.97
N ASP A 380 12.43 9.22 -7.52
CA ASP A 380 12.76 7.91 -6.95
C ASP A 380 13.25 6.97 -8.04
N TYR A 381 12.57 6.94 -9.20
CA TYR A 381 12.99 6.14 -10.34
C TYR A 381 14.39 6.53 -10.81
N ASP A 382 14.67 7.82 -10.91
CA ASP A 382 15.98 8.37 -11.26
C ASP A 382 17.05 7.96 -10.23
N ALA A 383 16.74 8.03 -8.94
CA ALA A 383 17.64 7.61 -7.87
C ALA A 383 17.94 6.10 -7.91
N MET A 384 17.01 5.28 -8.40
CA MET A 384 17.18 3.82 -8.59
C MET A 384 17.96 3.46 -9.87
N GLY A 385 18.24 4.43 -10.75
CA GLY A 385 19.04 4.24 -11.95
C GLY A 385 18.23 3.78 -13.16
N ALA A 386 18.34 2.50 -13.55
CA ALA A 386 17.72 1.99 -14.78
C ALA A 386 16.20 2.28 -14.92
N PRO A 387 15.38 2.15 -13.85
CA PRO A 387 13.97 2.51 -13.89
C PRO A 387 13.69 4.00 -14.24
N GLY A 388 14.63 4.90 -13.95
CA GLY A 388 14.53 6.35 -14.18
C GLY A 388 14.30 6.75 -15.62
N LYS A 389 14.87 5.99 -16.57
CA LYS A 389 14.80 6.31 -18.01
C LYS A 389 13.38 6.56 -18.51
N TYR A 390 12.40 5.83 -17.97
CA TYR A 390 11.00 5.94 -18.37
C TYR A 390 10.04 6.09 -17.19
N ASN A 391 10.56 6.32 -15.98
CA ASN A 391 9.77 6.39 -14.74
C ASN A 391 8.82 5.19 -14.57
N ASN A 392 9.31 3.98 -14.85
CA ASN A 392 8.57 2.74 -14.65
C ASN A 392 9.52 1.56 -14.45
N PHE A 393 8.99 0.53 -13.80
CA PHE A 393 9.60 -0.80 -13.74
C PHE A 393 9.21 -1.64 -14.95
N SER A 394 9.89 -2.75 -15.16
CA SER A 394 9.62 -3.66 -16.28
C SER A 394 10.01 -5.10 -15.92
N SER A 395 9.96 -6.03 -16.88
CA SER A 395 10.51 -7.37 -16.66
C SER A 395 12.05 -7.37 -16.57
N SER A 396 12.73 -6.36 -17.13
CA SER A 396 14.19 -6.20 -16.98
C SER A 396 14.59 -5.40 -15.75
N ASP A 397 13.68 -4.56 -15.24
CA ASP A 397 13.87 -3.71 -14.08
C ASP A 397 12.80 -4.10 -13.05
N ASN A 398 12.99 -5.26 -12.40
CA ASN A 398 11.98 -5.86 -11.53
C ASN A 398 11.82 -5.03 -10.25
N PRO A 399 10.61 -4.57 -9.89
CA PRO A 399 10.39 -3.75 -8.68
C PRO A 399 10.94 -4.39 -7.40
N ASP A 400 10.91 -5.72 -7.29
CA ASP A 400 11.34 -6.44 -6.09
C ASP A 400 12.85 -6.26 -5.82
N ASP A 401 13.64 -5.92 -6.84
CA ASP A 401 15.08 -5.64 -6.72
C ASP A 401 15.40 -4.23 -6.16
N TYR A 402 14.40 -3.34 -6.10
CA TYR A 402 14.61 -1.92 -5.77
C TYR A 402 13.74 -1.41 -4.62
N LEU A 403 12.46 -1.81 -4.58
CA LEU A 403 11.47 -1.22 -3.67
C LEU A 403 11.80 -1.43 -2.18
N PRO A 404 12.27 -2.60 -1.71
CA PRO A 404 12.71 -2.75 -0.32
C PRO A 404 13.77 -1.73 0.11
N GLN A 405 14.74 -1.46 -0.76
CA GLN A 405 15.80 -0.50 -0.49
C GLN A 405 15.27 0.95 -0.53
N LEU A 406 14.42 1.28 -1.51
CA LEU A 406 13.76 2.58 -1.59
C LEU A 406 12.98 2.87 -0.30
N LEU A 407 12.15 1.92 0.15
CA LEU A 407 11.38 2.06 1.38
C LEU A 407 12.27 2.21 2.61
N SER A 408 13.41 1.51 2.67
CA SER A 408 14.37 1.67 3.78
C SER A 408 14.98 3.07 3.84
N ILE A 409 15.18 3.72 2.69
CA ILE A 409 15.67 5.10 2.59
C ILE A 409 14.57 6.10 2.97
N LYS A 410 13.34 5.86 2.53
CA LYS A 410 12.20 6.77 2.73
C LYS A 410 11.62 6.68 4.14
N TYR A 411 11.66 5.50 4.75
CA TYR A 411 11.11 5.21 6.07
C TYR A 411 12.19 4.65 7.00
N PRO A 412 13.24 5.43 7.33
CA PRO A 412 14.36 4.97 8.16
C PRO A 412 13.95 4.68 9.63
N TYR A 413 12.75 5.06 10.03
CA TYR A 413 12.19 4.87 11.37
C TYR A 413 10.99 3.92 11.41
N ALA A 414 10.77 3.13 10.36
CA ALA A 414 9.73 2.10 10.35
C ALA A 414 9.87 1.15 11.55
N GLN A 415 8.74 0.74 12.11
CA GLN A 415 8.64 -0.17 13.24
C GLN A 415 8.11 -1.54 12.79
N ASP A 416 8.44 -2.59 13.54
CA ASP A 416 7.95 -3.94 13.25
C ASP A 416 6.41 -3.95 13.21
N GLY A 417 5.86 -4.44 12.09
CA GLY A 417 4.43 -4.47 11.83
C GLY A 417 3.90 -3.30 10.99
N ASP A 418 4.71 -2.28 10.71
CA ASP A 418 4.34 -1.21 9.77
C ASP A 418 4.08 -1.78 8.38
N LYS A 419 3.11 -1.20 7.66
CA LYS A 419 2.69 -1.63 6.33
C LYS A 419 2.46 -0.45 5.41
N LEU A 420 2.77 -0.64 4.14
CA LEU A 420 2.54 0.34 3.08
C LEU A 420 2.08 -0.35 1.80
N ALA A 421 1.08 0.24 1.15
CA ALA A 421 0.82 0.00 -0.26
C ALA A 421 1.80 0.82 -1.10
N VAL A 422 2.67 0.16 -1.86
CA VAL A 422 3.63 0.83 -2.75
C VAL A 422 3.11 0.83 -4.16
N VAL A 423 2.84 2.03 -4.68
CA VAL A 423 2.18 2.24 -5.96
C VAL A 423 3.18 2.75 -6.99
N TYR A 424 3.26 2.07 -8.12
CA TYR A 424 4.30 2.30 -9.12
C TYR A 424 3.79 2.05 -10.55
N LYS A 425 4.49 2.60 -11.53
CA LYS A 425 4.29 2.31 -12.95
C LYS A 425 5.08 1.08 -13.38
N TYR A 426 4.48 0.23 -14.20
CA TYR A 426 5.09 -0.98 -14.76
C TYR A 426 4.81 -1.08 -16.26
N TYR A 427 5.84 -1.38 -17.05
CA TYR A 427 5.73 -1.59 -18.50
C TYR A 427 5.68 -3.07 -18.87
N SER A 428 4.62 -3.47 -19.57
CA SER A 428 4.45 -4.80 -20.18
C SER A 428 3.63 -4.70 -21.46
N GLY A 429 4.28 -4.31 -22.58
CA GLY A 429 3.59 -3.97 -23.83
C GLY A 429 2.78 -2.66 -23.79
N GLY A 430 2.62 -2.08 -22.60
CA GLY A 430 2.07 -0.77 -22.29
C GLY A 430 2.34 -0.44 -20.81
N THR A 431 2.23 0.82 -20.41
CA THR A 431 2.46 1.24 -19.03
C THR A 431 1.18 1.20 -18.21
N SER A 432 1.19 0.46 -17.10
CA SER A 432 0.08 0.37 -16.14
C SER A 432 0.51 0.81 -14.75
N THR A 433 -0.43 1.24 -13.91
CA THR A 433 -0.20 1.37 -12.46
C THR A 433 -0.32 0.00 -11.80
N ARG A 434 0.55 -0.30 -10.84
CA ARG A 434 0.48 -1.47 -9.97
C ARG A 434 0.63 -1.03 -8.51
N ALA A 435 0.14 -1.85 -7.59
CA ALA A 435 0.28 -1.65 -6.16
C ALA A 435 0.63 -2.98 -5.50
N ASP A 436 1.61 -2.97 -4.61
CA ASP A 436 2.02 -4.12 -3.80
C ASP A 436 2.08 -3.72 -2.31
N GLU A 437 1.65 -4.59 -1.40
CA GLU A 437 1.84 -4.37 0.04
C GLU A 437 3.26 -4.76 0.44
N TYR A 438 3.91 -3.91 1.23
CA TYR A 438 5.16 -4.21 1.93
C TYR A 438 4.93 -4.10 3.43
N SER A 439 5.55 -5.00 4.20
CA SER A 439 5.56 -4.96 5.66
C SER A 439 6.99 -4.85 6.19
N PHE A 440 7.18 -4.03 7.21
CA PHE A 440 8.45 -3.91 7.89
C PHE A 440 8.54 -4.91 9.04
N SER A 441 9.60 -5.71 9.05
CA SER A 441 9.91 -6.62 10.15
C SER A 441 11.40 -6.90 10.21
N MET A 442 11.98 -7.01 11.40
CA MET A 442 13.39 -7.38 11.58
C MET A 442 14.36 -6.49 10.76
N ASN A 443 14.10 -5.19 10.72
CA ASN A 443 14.88 -4.19 9.99
C ASN A 443 14.82 -4.29 8.44
N GLU A 444 13.83 -4.97 7.88
CA GLU A 444 13.67 -5.12 6.43
C GLU A 444 12.22 -4.94 5.99
N TRP A 445 12.03 -4.27 4.85
CA TRP A 445 10.75 -4.21 4.15
C TRP A 445 10.60 -5.43 3.25
N THR A 446 9.60 -6.27 3.52
CA THR A 446 9.32 -7.47 2.71
C THR A 446 7.99 -7.30 1.99
N LYS A 447 7.95 -7.67 0.70
CA LYS A 447 6.72 -7.71 -0.09
C LYS A 447 5.78 -8.78 0.45
N TYR A 448 4.48 -8.50 0.43
CA TYR A 448 3.46 -9.49 0.77
C TYR A 448 3.57 -10.72 -0.15
N ASP A 449 3.80 -11.88 0.47
CA ASP A 449 3.68 -13.18 -0.18
C ASP A 449 2.28 -13.74 0.07
N PRO A 450 1.46 -13.97 -0.98
CA PRO A 450 0.15 -14.56 -0.81
C PRO A 450 0.21 -16.07 -0.50
N ILE A 451 1.38 -16.71 -0.61
CA ILE A 451 1.54 -18.14 -0.43
C ILE A 451 1.89 -18.47 1.03
N GLU A 452 1.14 -19.38 1.64
CA GLU A 452 1.45 -19.96 2.94
C GLU A 452 1.30 -21.48 2.91
N VAL A 453 2.00 -22.21 3.78
CA VAL A 453 1.82 -23.66 3.86
C VAL A 453 0.63 -23.98 4.78
N LYS A 454 -0.37 -24.68 4.26
CA LYS A 454 -1.48 -25.27 5.02
C LYS A 454 -1.34 -26.78 5.11
N THR A 455 -1.97 -27.38 6.12
CA THR A 455 -2.09 -28.83 6.26
C THR A 455 -3.54 -29.17 6.56
N ASP A 456 -4.16 -29.91 5.64
CA ASP A 456 -5.55 -30.33 5.75
C ASP A 456 -5.68 -31.85 5.86
N GLN A 457 -6.79 -32.31 6.45
CA GLN A 457 -7.08 -33.73 6.60
C GLN A 457 -8.00 -34.23 5.49
N PHE A 458 -7.75 -35.44 5.03
CA PHE A 458 -8.58 -36.17 4.08
C PHE A 458 -8.84 -37.57 4.62
N ILE A 459 -10.06 -38.06 4.45
CA ILE A 459 -10.46 -39.41 4.87
C ILE A 459 -10.96 -40.21 3.67
N ASN A 460 -10.58 -41.48 3.61
CA ASN A 460 -11.11 -42.42 2.66
C ASN A 460 -12.40 -43.04 3.23
N VAL A 461 -13.54 -42.81 2.58
CA VAL A 461 -14.84 -43.35 3.00
C VAL A 461 -15.14 -44.73 2.40
N GLY A 462 -14.12 -45.38 1.83
CA GLY A 462 -14.19 -46.71 1.20
C GLY A 462 -14.37 -46.63 -0.31
N SER A 463 -15.25 -45.75 -0.79
CA SER A 463 -15.45 -45.53 -2.23
C SER A 463 -14.51 -44.48 -2.83
N LYS A 464 -14.12 -43.48 -2.04
CA LYS A 464 -13.26 -42.36 -2.46
C LYS A 464 -12.60 -41.69 -1.25
N TRP A 465 -11.56 -40.91 -1.52
CA TRP A 465 -11.07 -39.88 -0.61
C TRP A 465 -12.03 -38.68 -0.63
N ILE A 466 -12.19 -38.02 0.51
CA ILE A 466 -12.90 -36.75 0.66
C ILE A 466 -12.12 -35.87 1.63
N PHE A 467 -12.28 -34.56 1.50
CA PHE A 467 -11.85 -33.62 2.54
C PHE A 467 -12.55 -33.93 3.86
N ASP A 468 -11.80 -33.91 4.95
CA ASP A 468 -12.33 -34.12 6.30
C ASP A 468 -12.27 -32.81 7.09
N PRO A 469 -13.39 -32.07 7.19
CA PRO A 469 -13.45 -30.82 7.92
C PRO A 469 -13.47 -31.00 9.45
N THR A 470 -13.30 -32.22 9.97
CA THR A 470 -13.41 -32.51 11.40
C THR A 470 -12.40 -31.70 12.23
N VAL A 471 -12.92 -30.88 13.13
CA VAL A 471 -12.13 -30.11 14.09
C VAL A 471 -11.93 -30.93 15.36
N LYS A 472 -10.68 -31.21 15.73
CA LYS A 472 -10.35 -31.96 16.95
C LYS A 472 -9.49 -31.12 17.88
N PHE A 473 -9.93 -30.94 19.13
CA PHE A 473 -9.14 -30.22 20.13
C PHE A 473 -9.46 -30.63 21.57
N THR A 474 -8.52 -30.36 22.47
CA THR A 474 -8.72 -30.47 23.92
C THR A 474 -9.03 -29.09 24.48
N MET A 475 -10.04 -28.98 25.34
CA MET A 475 -10.41 -27.71 25.98
C MET A 475 -9.26 -27.14 26.80
N SER A 476 -8.98 -25.86 26.60
CA SER A 476 -8.06 -25.03 27.36
C SER A 476 -8.78 -24.24 28.44
N SER A 477 -8.04 -23.58 29.34
CA SER A 477 -8.60 -22.66 30.35
C SER A 477 -9.56 -21.63 29.76
N ALA A 478 -9.22 -21.06 28.60
CA ALA A 478 -10.06 -20.09 27.89
C ALA A 478 -11.39 -20.71 27.43
N ASP A 479 -11.39 -21.98 27.02
CA ASP A 479 -12.59 -22.67 26.56
C ASP A 479 -13.56 -22.94 27.72
N TYR A 480 -13.04 -23.32 28.89
CA TYR A 480 -13.85 -23.42 30.11
C TYR A 480 -14.39 -22.05 30.53
N GLN A 481 -13.61 -20.98 30.38
CA GLN A 481 -14.06 -19.63 30.72
C GLN A 481 -15.23 -19.18 29.84
N LEU A 482 -15.28 -19.57 28.56
CA LEU A 482 -16.43 -19.27 27.69
C LEU A 482 -17.74 -19.85 28.25
N VAL A 483 -17.69 -21.04 28.85
CA VAL A 483 -18.86 -21.64 29.53
C VAL A 483 -19.22 -20.86 30.79
N VAL A 484 -18.23 -20.51 31.62
CA VAL A 484 -18.42 -19.71 32.84
C VAL A 484 -19.06 -18.35 32.52
N ASP A 485 -18.56 -17.66 31.50
CA ASP A 485 -19.06 -16.35 31.08
C ASP A 485 -20.50 -16.44 30.56
N ALA A 486 -20.84 -17.51 29.83
CA ALA A 486 -22.21 -17.76 29.38
C ALA A 486 -23.18 -17.96 30.55
N VAL A 487 -22.78 -18.74 31.57
CA VAL A 487 -23.60 -18.96 32.78
C VAL A 487 -23.74 -17.66 33.59
N LYS A 488 -22.67 -16.86 33.68
CA LYS A 488 -22.65 -15.54 34.33
C LYS A 488 -23.54 -14.52 33.64
N ALA A 489 -23.62 -14.56 32.31
CA ALA A 489 -24.45 -13.67 31.52
C ALA A 489 -25.95 -14.00 31.60
N ASN A 490 -26.30 -15.25 31.90
CA ASN A 490 -27.68 -15.70 32.03
C ASN A 490 -28.27 -15.37 33.42
N PRO A 491 -29.34 -14.53 33.51
CA PRO A 491 -29.95 -14.15 34.78
C PRO A 491 -30.44 -15.30 35.66
N ASP A 492 -30.81 -16.44 35.06
CA ASP A 492 -31.40 -17.59 35.75
C ASP A 492 -30.34 -18.51 36.36
N THR A 493 -29.11 -18.47 35.85
CA THR A 493 -28.02 -19.37 36.27
C THR A 493 -26.81 -18.64 36.86
N LYS A 494 -26.74 -17.30 36.78
CA LYS A 494 -25.59 -16.51 37.26
C LYS A 494 -25.26 -16.69 38.74
N ASN A 495 -26.22 -17.10 39.56
CA ASN A 495 -26.03 -17.41 40.98
C ASN A 495 -25.29 -18.74 41.21
N LEU A 496 -25.08 -19.54 40.17
CA LEU A 496 -24.31 -20.79 40.19
C LEU A 496 -22.83 -20.58 39.82
N VAL A 497 -22.40 -19.32 39.65
CA VAL A 497 -21.00 -18.95 39.41
C VAL A 497 -20.33 -18.64 40.75
N ASP A 498 -19.09 -19.10 40.92
CA ASP A 498 -18.32 -18.81 42.14
C ASP A 498 -17.94 -17.33 42.26
N SER A 499 -17.51 -16.93 43.46
CA SER A 499 -17.14 -15.54 43.74
C SER A 499 -15.90 -15.06 42.98
N TYR A 500 -15.10 -15.97 42.44
CA TYR A 500 -13.91 -15.65 41.66
C TYR A 500 -14.24 -15.45 40.17
N GLY A 501 -15.41 -15.91 39.71
CA GLY A 501 -15.81 -15.86 38.32
C GLY A 501 -15.03 -16.83 37.42
N THR A 502 -14.43 -17.87 38.00
CA THR A 502 -13.60 -18.86 37.29
C THR A 502 -14.19 -20.27 37.35
N GLY A 503 -15.22 -20.49 38.16
CA GLY A 503 -15.98 -21.74 38.21
C GLY A 503 -17.48 -21.49 38.18
N GLU A 504 -18.21 -22.39 37.53
CA GLU A 504 -19.66 -22.45 37.56
C GLU A 504 -20.18 -23.88 37.79
N PHE A 505 -21.36 -24.02 38.37
CA PHE A 505 -21.92 -25.30 38.81
C PHE A 505 -23.23 -25.70 38.11
N TYR A 506 -23.65 -24.96 37.09
CA TYR A 506 -24.75 -25.33 36.21
C TYR A 506 -24.30 -26.41 35.21
N TYR A 507 -23.31 -26.10 34.36
CA TYR A 507 -22.65 -27.10 33.50
C TYR A 507 -21.45 -27.75 34.19
N GLY A 508 -20.86 -27.08 35.20
CA GLY A 508 -19.73 -27.57 36.00
C GLY A 508 -18.36 -27.06 35.56
N ALA A 509 -18.26 -26.17 34.58
CA ALA A 509 -17.00 -25.70 34.02
C ALA A 509 -16.17 -24.90 35.04
N ASN A 510 -14.86 -25.15 35.04
CA ASN A 510 -13.90 -24.41 35.83
C ASN A 510 -12.63 -24.09 35.03
N SER A 511 -12.41 -22.80 34.76
CA SER A 511 -11.26 -22.31 34.00
C SER A 511 -9.96 -22.29 34.81
N HIS A 512 -10.05 -22.23 36.14
CA HIS A 512 -8.88 -22.28 37.01
C HIS A 512 -8.30 -23.70 37.10
N TYR A 513 -9.17 -24.71 37.26
CA TYR A 513 -8.79 -26.12 37.35
C TYR A 513 -8.76 -26.85 36.00
N ASN A 514 -9.22 -26.20 34.92
CA ASN A 514 -9.29 -26.76 33.57
C ASN A 514 -10.09 -28.07 33.50
N ASN A 515 -11.27 -28.08 34.13
CA ASN A 515 -12.13 -29.26 34.17
C ASN A 515 -13.61 -28.91 34.24
N PHE A 516 -14.45 -29.92 34.03
CA PHE A 516 -15.84 -29.93 34.51
C PHE A 516 -15.90 -30.64 35.87
N ASP A 517 -16.43 -29.98 36.90
CA ASP A 517 -16.71 -30.58 38.20
C ASP A 517 -17.96 -31.47 38.07
N LEU A 518 -17.81 -32.78 38.17
CA LEU A 518 -18.91 -33.76 38.04
C LEU A 518 -19.49 -34.19 39.39
N ARG A 519 -19.03 -33.57 40.49
CA ARG A 519 -19.44 -34.00 41.82
C ARG A 519 -20.90 -33.66 42.09
N ILE A 520 -21.69 -34.68 42.44
CA ILE A 520 -23.12 -34.54 42.78
C ILE A 520 -23.29 -33.66 44.02
N VAL A 521 -22.40 -33.79 45.01
CA VAL A 521 -22.47 -33.05 46.28
C VAL A 521 -22.46 -31.52 46.07
N LYS A 522 -21.88 -31.04 44.96
CA LYS A 522 -21.86 -29.62 44.60
C LYS A 522 -23.21 -29.09 44.14
N ARG A 523 -24.11 -29.95 43.65
CA ARG A 523 -25.47 -29.58 43.24
C ARG A 523 -26.54 -29.91 44.28
N THR A 524 -26.25 -30.76 45.26
CA THR A 524 -27.24 -31.16 46.29
C THR A 524 -27.03 -30.49 47.63
N THR A 525 -25.87 -29.86 47.88
CA THR A 525 -25.55 -29.22 49.16
C THR A 525 -24.79 -27.90 48.99
N GLY A 526 -25.00 -26.96 49.91
CA GLY A 526 -24.25 -25.70 49.97
C GLY A 526 -24.74 -24.62 49.00
N ASP A 527 -23.83 -23.69 48.66
CA ASP A 527 -24.15 -22.43 47.97
C ASP A 527 -24.65 -22.60 46.52
N PHE A 528 -24.40 -23.77 45.91
CA PHE A 528 -24.77 -24.06 44.51
C PHE A 528 -25.83 -25.17 44.40
N THR A 529 -26.59 -25.37 45.48
CA THR A 529 -27.69 -26.34 45.52
C THR A 529 -28.73 -26.02 44.45
N GLN A 530 -29.13 -27.02 43.69
CA GLN A 530 -30.08 -26.93 42.57
C GLN A 530 -31.25 -27.88 42.85
N SER A 531 -32.48 -27.35 42.84
CA SER A 531 -33.67 -28.10 43.23
C SER A 531 -33.96 -29.31 42.32
N GLU A 532 -33.52 -29.26 41.06
CA GLU A 532 -33.67 -30.36 40.11
C GLU A 532 -32.89 -31.63 40.50
N TYR A 533 -31.94 -31.54 41.43
CA TYR A 533 -31.16 -32.68 41.92
C TYR A 533 -31.67 -33.28 43.25
N ALA A 534 -32.67 -32.67 43.90
CA ALA A 534 -33.04 -33.02 45.27
C ALA A 534 -33.59 -34.45 45.45
N ASP A 535 -34.30 -34.96 44.44
CA ASP A 535 -34.99 -36.26 44.48
C ASP A 535 -34.44 -37.27 43.45
N LEU A 536 -33.29 -36.96 42.83
CA LEU A 536 -32.66 -37.83 41.84
C LEU A 536 -31.88 -38.95 42.53
N SER A 537 -31.87 -40.14 41.93
CA SER A 537 -30.90 -41.17 42.28
C SER A 537 -29.48 -40.72 41.92
N GLU A 538 -28.44 -41.32 42.49
CA GLU A 538 -27.04 -40.99 42.11
C GLU A 538 -26.78 -41.22 40.61
N GLU A 539 -27.42 -42.23 40.03
CA GLU A 539 -27.35 -42.55 38.60
C GLU A 539 -28.00 -41.45 37.76
N ASP A 540 -29.24 -41.06 38.09
CA ASP A 540 -29.97 -40.00 37.39
C ASP A 540 -29.29 -38.64 37.55
N ALA A 541 -28.75 -38.34 38.73
CA ALA A 541 -27.99 -37.12 38.98
C ALA A 541 -26.70 -37.07 38.15
N SER A 542 -25.96 -38.18 38.08
CA SER A 542 -24.75 -38.27 37.25
C SER A 542 -25.09 -38.14 35.76
N ALA A 543 -26.17 -38.78 35.30
CA ALA A 543 -26.63 -38.67 33.92
C ALA A 543 -27.02 -37.23 33.56
N LEU A 544 -27.74 -36.54 34.45
CA LEU A 544 -28.11 -35.14 34.26
C LEU A 544 -26.86 -34.24 34.22
N ILE A 545 -25.89 -34.45 35.10
CA ILE A 545 -24.61 -33.70 35.08
C ILE A 545 -23.91 -33.89 33.73
N MET A 546 -23.80 -35.12 33.23
CA MET A 546 -23.13 -35.39 31.96
C MET A 546 -23.89 -34.77 30.77
N GLN A 547 -25.22 -34.77 30.81
CA GLN A 547 -26.03 -34.05 29.83
C GLN A 547 -25.72 -32.54 29.86
N ARG A 548 -25.68 -31.93 31.06
CA ARG A 548 -25.33 -30.53 31.23
C ARG A 548 -23.91 -30.23 30.75
N VAL A 549 -22.95 -31.12 30.97
CA VAL A 549 -21.59 -30.95 30.43
C VAL A 549 -21.60 -30.88 28.91
N ALA A 550 -22.34 -31.78 28.23
CA ALA A 550 -22.49 -31.72 26.77
C ALA A 550 -23.14 -30.40 26.32
N GLU A 551 -24.20 -29.94 26.99
CA GLU A 551 -24.82 -28.64 26.73
C GLU A 551 -23.81 -27.48 26.91
N GLY A 552 -22.99 -27.51 27.96
CA GLY A 552 -21.92 -26.55 28.21
C GLY A 552 -20.85 -26.54 27.12
N VAL A 553 -20.45 -27.73 26.62
CA VAL A 553 -19.53 -27.82 25.48
C VAL A 553 -20.14 -27.22 24.22
N ALA A 554 -21.44 -27.43 23.95
CA ALA A 554 -22.13 -26.80 22.82
C ALA A 554 -22.15 -25.26 22.93
N VAL A 555 -22.36 -24.72 24.15
CA VAL A 555 -22.27 -23.29 24.45
C VAL A 555 -20.86 -22.76 24.14
N MET A 556 -19.83 -23.48 24.57
CA MET A 556 -18.44 -23.13 24.27
C MET A 556 -18.16 -23.15 22.76
N LEU A 557 -18.59 -24.18 22.04
CA LEU A 557 -18.40 -24.28 20.59
C LEU A 557 -19.02 -23.09 19.86
N LYS A 558 -20.23 -22.68 20.27
CA LYS A 558 -20.90 -21.51 19.71
C LYS A 558 -20.13 -20.20 19.95
N ALA A 559 -19.59 -20.02 21.14
CA ALA A 559 -18.79 -18.84 21.45
C ALA A 559 -17.42 -18.84 20.77
N LYS A 560 -16.78 -20.01 20.66
CA LYS A 560 -15.45 -20.20 20.09
C LYS A 560 -15.43 -20.13 18.56
N PHE A 561 -16.48 -20.66 17.92
CA PHE A 561 -16.58 -20.76 16.46
C PHE A 561 -17.85 -20.06 15.95
N PRO A 562 -17.99 -18.73 16.10
CA PRO A 562 -19.21 -18.01 15.70
C PRO A 562 -19.49 -18.08 14.19
N ASN A 563 -18.47 -18.38 13.38
CA ASN A 563 -18.57 -18.53 11.93
C ASN A 563 -18.42 -19.99 11.47
N ALA A 564 -18.67 -20.98 12.35
CA ALA A 564 -18.68 -22.39 11.97
C ALA A 564 -19.63 -22.63 10.78
N VAL A 565 -19.29 -23.57 9.89
CA VAL A 565 -20.12 -23.94 8.74
C VAL A 565 -20.66 -25.36 8.94
N ALA A 566 -21.88 -25.61 8.47
CA ALA A 566 -22.50 -26.93 8.63
C ALA A 566 -21.84 -28.01 7.77
N GLN A 567 -21.39 -27.63 6.57
CA GLN A 567 -20.73 -28.55 5.63
C GLN A 567 -19.57 -27.86 4.91
N VAL A 568 -18.53 -28.64 4.58
CA VAL A 568 -17.48 -28.26 3.62
C VAL A 568 -17.47 -29.31 2.50
N SER A 569 -17.61 -28.88 1.25
CA SER A 569 -17.69 -29.76 0.07
C SER A 569 -18.70 -30.91 0.21
N GLY A 570 -19.84 -30.64 0.86
CA GLY A 570 -20.92 -31.61 1.11
C GLY A 570 -20.64 -32.62 2.23
N VAL A 571 -19.58 -32.43 3.00
CA VAL A 571 -19.23 -33.23 4.18
C VAL A 571 -19.60 -32.46 5.44
N ASP A 572 -20.32 -33.11 6.35
CA ASP A 572 -20.72 -32.54 7.65
C ASP A 572 -19.49 -32.18 8.49
N VAL A 573 -19.50 -30.96 9.04
CA VAL A 573 -18.41 -30.51 9.93
C VAL A 573 -18.64 -31.04 11.33
N MET A 574 -17.70 -31.88 11.77
CA MET A 574 -17.70 -32.48 13.10
C MET A 574 -16.70 -31.79 14.03
N TYR A 575 -17.03 -31.74 15.32
CA TYR A 575 -16.20 -31.21 16.39
C TYR A 575 -16.00 -32.28 17.44
N ILE A 576 -14.78 -32.80 17.53
CA ILE A 576 -14.39 -33.80 18.54
C ILE A 576 -13.65 -33.05 19.65
N VAL A 577 -14.34 -32.85 20.76
CA VAL A 577 -13.86 -32.07 21.91
C VAL A 577 -13.46 -33.00 23.04
N THR A 578 -12.21 -32.90 23.47
CA THR A 578 -11.73 -33.59 24.68
C THR A 578 -11.72 -32.63 25.87
N PHE A 579 -12.22 -33.06 27.02
CA PHE A 579 -12.21 -32.27 28.25
C PHE A 579 -11.81 -33.11 29.47
N SER A 580 -11.24 -32.45 30.48
CA SER A 580 -10.98 -33.08 31.78
C SER A 580 -12.16 -32.88 32.72
N SER A 581 -12.32 -33.78 33.69
CA SER A 581 -13.36 -33.74 34.72
C SER A 581 -12.78 -33.84 36.13
N TYR A 582 -13.59 -33.53 37.14
CA TYR A 582 -13.33 -33.83 38.55
C TYR A 582 -14.48 -34.63 39.15
N GLU A 583 -14.18 -35.84 39.59
CA GLU A 583 -15.16 -36.89 39.84
C GLU A 583 -15.66 -36.94 41.28
N ASN A 584 -16.77 -37.68 41.53
CA ASN A 584 -17.36 -37.87 42.86
C ASN A 584 -16.38 -38.44 43.89
N ASP A 585 -15.45 -39.29 43.47
CA ASP A 585 -14.42 -39.90 44.32
C ASP A 585 -13.17 -38.99 44.50
N GLY A 586 -13.18 -37.80 43.91
CA GLY A 586 -12.06 -36.86 43.93
C GLY A 586 -10.96 -37.17 42.93
N SER A 587 -11.16 -38.10 42.00
CA SER A 587 -10.25 -38.35 40.88
C SER A 587 -10.49 -37.37 39.72
N TYR A 588 -9.60 -37.42 38.72
CA TYR A 588 -9.75 -36.68 37.48
C TYR A 588 -9.99 -37.66 36.33
N GLY A 589 -11.03 -37.41 35.54
CA GLY A 589 -11.32 -38.15 34.31
C GLY A 589 -10.98 -37.34 33.06
N LYS A 590 -11.03 -38.01 31.91
CA LYS A 590 -11.00 -37.40 30.59
C LYS A 590 -12.11 -37.98 29.75
N TYR A 591 -12.81 -37.12 29.04
CA TYR A 591 -13.91 -37.50 28.18
C TYR A 591 -13.74 -36.87 26.80
N THR A 592 -14.32 -37.51 25.81
CA THR A 592 -14.49 -36.96 24.47
C THR A 592 -15.97 -36.87 24.14
N VAL A 593 -16.37 -35.78 23.49
CA VAL A 593 -17.72 -35.55 23.00
C VAL A 593 -17.65 -35.06 21.55
N THR A 594 -18.55 -35.57 20.70
CA THR A 594 -18.61 -35.25 19.28
C THR A 594 -19.87 -34.46 18.98
N PHE A 595 -19.71 -33.31 18.34
CA PHE A 595 -20.81 -32.47 17.86
C PHE A 595 -20.77 -32.32 16.35
N GLN A 596 -21.93 -32.23 15.71
CA GLN A 596 -22.08 -31.81 14.32
C GLN A 596 -22.52 -30.35 14.28
N CYS A 597 -21.90 -29.52 13.44
CA CYS A 597 -22.48 -28.22 13.12
C CYS A 597 -23.68 -28.42 12.16
N THR A 598 -24.89 -28.09 12.60
CA THR A 598 -26.13 -28.28 11.80
C THR A 598 -26.65 -26.98 11.19
N LYS A 599 -26.13 -25.83 11.63
CA LYS A 599 -26.45 -24.50 11.09
C LYS A 599 -25.17 -23.66 11.05
N SER A 600 -24.87 -23.10 9.88
CA SER A 600 -23.73 -22.20 9.69
C SER A 600 -23.90 -20.86 10.43
N GLY A 601 -22.78 -20.18 10.68
CA GLY A 601 -22.72 -18.85 11.29
C GLY A 601 -23.47 -17.76 10.52
N PRO A 602 -23.62 -16.56 11.10
CA PRO A 602 -22.93 -16.05 12.30
C PRO A 602 -23.55 -16.48 13.65
N ASP A 603 -24.58 -17.33 13.63
CA ASP A 603 -25.21 -17.89 14.83
C ASP A 603 -25.35 -19.42 14.67
N PRO A 604 -24.25 -20.16 14.86
CA PRO A 604 -24.19 -21.57 14.52
C PRO A 604 -24.91 -22.45 15.54
N SER A 605 -25.32 -23.63 15.11
CA SER A 605 -25.94 -24.66 15.96
C SER A 605 -25.13 -25.93 15.92
N PHE A 606 -24.96 -26.55 17.09
CA PHE A 606 -24.20 -27.78 17.29
C PHE A 606 -25.12 -28.83 17.90
N GLU A 607 -25.25 -29.97 17.23
CA GLU A 607 -26.01 -31.12 17.72
C GLU A 607 -25.06 -32.19 18.22
N LEU A 608 -25.38 -32.76 19.39
CA LEU A 608 -24.61 -33.84 19.98
C LEU A 608 -24.75 -35.10 19.11
N VAL A 609 -23.63 -35.63 18.63
CA VAL A 609 -23.57 -36.86 17.84
C VAL A 609 -23.21 -38.05 18.74
N GLU A 610 -22.21 -37.88 19.60
CA GLU A 610 -21.70 -38.96 20.45
C GLU A 610 -21.08 -38.42 21.75
N GLY A 611 -21.22 -39.19 22.82
CA GLY A 611 -20.61 -38.90 24.12
C GLY A 611 -21.44 -37.97 25.02
N PRO A 612 -20.85 -37.44 26.10
CA PRO A 612 -19.44 -37.58 26.44
C PRO A 612 -19.07 -38.99 26.90
N THR A 613 -17.99 -39.54 26.38
CA THR A 613 -17.51 -40.91 26.63
C THR A 613 -16.11 -40.86 27.26
N PRO A 614 -15.80 -41.68 28.28
CA PRO A 614 -14.44 -41.74 28.84
C PRO A 614 -13.39 -42.05 27.77
N VAL A 615 -12.25 -41.39 27.85
CA VAL A 615 -11.07 -41.71 27.03
C VAL A 615 -10.29 -42.81 27.75
N GLU A 616 -10.12 -43.97 27.09
CA GLU A 616 -9.30 -45.09 27.61
C GLU A 616 -7.81 -44.75 27.69
#